data_AF-A0A8J7KG77-F1
#
_entry.id   AF-A0A8J7KG77-F1
#
_cell.length_a   1.000
_cell.length_b   1.000
_cell.length_c   1.000
_cell.angle_alpha   90.00
_cell.angle_beta   90.00
_cell.angle_gamma   90.00
#
_symmetry.space_group_name_H-M   'P 1'
#
loop_
_entity.id
_entity.type
_entity.pdbx_description
1 polymer ?
#
loop_
_entity_poly.entity_id
_entity_poly.type
_entity_poly.pdbx_seq_one_letter_code
_entity_poly.pdbx_strand_id
1 'polypeptide(L)'
;MGNIRIGTTRGFLDDVVDVVDDVGDFIDDASDAADDINDTINEIDDDIKDIADEFDDDDDNDDNGGSDNNKKPKQGDNRNNNLKGTNRDDSISGKLGNDRIEGRKGDDRLFGDQGNDRLFGDPGNDDLLGGAGNDSLVGGKGNDELLGENGNDTLDGGAGTDFLRGGNGDDVMIGGAGDDVFAGGKGIDICNGGPGRDAFTLAKGQGYLIVQDYQDGIDKVSLPKGVKFNQLDIVRQGTDILVSFKGDLLAIGQNL
;
A
#
# COMPACT_ATOMS: atom_id res chain seq x y z
N MET A 1 -69.98 -58.23 -32.95
CA MET A 1 -68.85 -58.94 -32.33
C MET A 1 -67.83 -59.21 -33.43
N GLY A 2 -66.85 -58.32 -33.58
CA GLY A 2 -65.78 -58.46 -34.56
C GLY A 2 -64.53 -58.94 -33.83
N ASN A 3 -64.03 -60.11 -34.22
CA ASN A 3 -62.91 -60.77 -33.56
C ASN A 3 -61.60 -60.05 -33.88
N ILE A 4 -60.82 -59.71 -32.85
CA ILE A 4 -59.43 -59.27 -32.98
C ILE A 4 -58.61 -60.51 -33.38
N ARG A 5 -57.99 -60.48 -34.57
CA ARG A 5 -56.93 -61.43 -34.95
C ARG A 5 -55.63 -60.95 -34.30
N ILE A 6 -55.14 -61.69 -33.31
CA ILE A 6 -53.80 -61.49 -32.74
C ILE A 6 -52.80 -62.01 -33.78
N GLY A 7 -52.14 -61.10 -34.49
CA GLY A 7 -50.98 -61.41 -35.32
C GLY A 7 -49.86 -61.97 -34.44
N THR A 8 -49.10 -62.91 -34.97
CA THR A 8 -48.00 -63.58 -34.26
C THR A 8 -47.10 -62.58 -33.54
N THR A 9 -46.74 -62.85 -32.29
CA THR A 9 -45.91 -62.02 -31.39
C THR A 9 -44.65 -61.40 -32.01
N ARG A 10 -44.14 -61.94 -33.12
CA ARG A 10 -43.01 -61.37 -33.89
C ARG A 10 -43.29 -59.98 -34.47
N GLY A 11 -44.47 -59.72 -35.03
CA GLY A 11 -44.75 -58.42 -35.66
C GLY A 11 -44.87 -57.26 -34.65
N PHE A 12 -45.43 -57.53 -33.48
CA PHE A 12 -45.48 -56.56 -32.38
C PHE A 12 -44.10 -56.31 -31.75
N LEU A 13 -43.20 -57.30 -31.82
CA LEU A 13 -41.82 -57.14 -31.34
C LEU A 13 -40.99 -56.32 -32.33
N ASP A 14 -41.16 -56.53 -33.64
CA ASP A 14 -40.48 -55.73 -34.67
C ASP A 14 -40.92 -54.26 -34.59
N ASP A 15 -42.23 -53.98 -34.47
CA ASP A 15 -42.76 -52.61 -34.28
C ASP A 15 -42.23 -51.94 -32.99
N VAL A 16 -41.98 -52.71 -31.93
CA VAL A 16 -41.41 -52.20 -30.66
C VAL A 16 -39.91 -51.96 -30.77
N VAL A 17 -39.19 -52.76 -31.56
CA VAL A 17 -37.75 -52.56 -31.83
C VAL A 17 -37.55 -51.27 -32.63
N ASP A 18 -38.35 -51.05 -33.68
CA ASP A 18 -38.27 -49.81 -34.49
C ASP A 18 -38.51 -48.55 -33.63
N VAL A 19 -39.49 -48.59 -32.70
CA VAL A 19 -39.75 -47.47 -31.78
C VAL A 19 -38.61 -47.26 -30.77
N VAL A 20 -37.93 -48.33 -30.34
CA VAL A 20 -36.79 -48.21 -29.41
C VAL A 20 -35.57 -47.63 -30.12
N ASP A 21 -35.34 -47.99 -31.38
CA ASP A 21 -34.26 -47.44 -32.19
C ASP A 21 -34.50 -45.95 -32.49
N ASP A 22 -35.73 -45.56 -32.87
CA ASP A 22 -36.12 -44.14 -33.06
C ASP A 22 -35.94 -43.31 -31.77
N VAL A 23 -36.22 -43.90 -30.60
CA VAL A 23 -36.00 -43.24 -29.30
C VAL A 23 -34.50 -43.15 -28.98
N GLY A 24 -33.71 -44.14 -29.40
CA GLY A 24 -32.25 -44.12 -29.29
C GLY A 24 -31.65 -42.96 -30.08
N ASP A 25 -32.01 -42.83 -31.35
CA ASP A 25 -31.55 -41.74 -32.23
C ASP A 25 -31.91 -40.35 -31.64
N PHE A 26 -33.12 -40.20 -31.08
CA PHE A 26 -33.52 -38.96 -30.42
C PHE A 26 -32.71 -38.63 -29.16
N ILE A 27 -32.30 -39.65 -28.40
CA ILE A 27 -31.47 -39.48 -27.20
C ILE A 27 -30.05 -39.08 -27.60
N ASP A 28 -29.51 -39.68 -28.65
CA ASP A 28 -28.17 -39.36 -29.17
C ASP A 28 -28.13 -37.91 -29.70
N ASP A 29 -29.12 -37.51 -30.51
CA ASP A 29 -29.26 -36.11 -30.98
C ASP A 29 -29.35 -35.11 -29.80
N ALA A 30 -30.05 -35.47 -28.72
CA ALA A 30 -30.18 -34.64 -27.53
C ALA A 30 -28.88 -34.58 -26.71
N SER A 31 -28.07 -35.64 -26.73
CA SER A 31 -26.74 -35.68 -26.11
C SER A 31 -25.77 -34.78 -26.85
N ASP A 32 -25.71 -34.89 -28.18
CA ASP A 32 -24.86 -34.05 -29.02
C ASP A 32 -25.19 -32.56 -28.84
N ALA A 33 -26.48 -32.21 -28.79
CA ALA A 33 -26.92 -30.84 -28.52
C ALA A 33 -26.53 -30.34 -27.11
N ALA A 34 -26.45 -31.23 -26.12
CA ALA A 34 -26.01 -30.88 -24.77
C ALA A 34 -24.50 -30.62 -24.70
N ASP A 35 -23.71 -31.37 -25.46
CA ASP A 35 -22.27 -31.16 -25.59
C ASP A 35 -21.97 -29.82 -26.29
N ASP A 36 -22.66 -29.50 -27.39
CA ASP A 36 -22.56 -28.20 -28.07
C ASP A 36 -22.87 -27.01 -27.14
N ILE A 37 -23.88 -27.15 -26.27
CA ILE A 37 -24.23 -26.13 -25.27
C ILE A 37 -23.12 -25.98 -24.24
N ASN A 38 -22.53 -27.09 -23.76
CA ASN A 38 -21.44 -27.03 -22.79
C ASN A 38 -20.18 -26.39 -23.39
N ASP A 39 -19.85 -26.70 -24.64
CA ASP A 39 -18.74 -26.06 -25.36
C ASP A 39 -18.98 -24.55 -25.50
N THR A 40 -20.20 -24.14 -25.87
CA THR A 40 -20.57 -22.72 -25.95
C THR A 40 -20.47 -22.03 -24.57
N ILE A 41 -20.85 -22.69 -23.49
CA ILE A 41 -20.74 -22.15 -22.12
C ILE A 41 -19.26 -21.96 -21.75
N ASN A 42 -18.39 -22.90 -22.11
CA ASN A 42 -16.96 -22.79 -21.85
C ASN A 42 -16.33 -21.65 -22.65
N GLU A 43 -16.69 -21.49 -23.93
CA GLU A 43 -16.26 -20.35 -24.75
C GLU A 43 -16.72 -19.02 -24.14
N ILE A 44 -17.98 -18.92 -23.68
CA ILE A 44 -18.49 -17.73 -23.00
C ILE A 44 -17.76 -17.46 -21.67
N ASP A 45 -17.42 -18.50 -20.90
CA ASP A 45 -16.69 -18.34 -19.64
C ASP A 45 -15.26 -17.84 -19.89
N ASP A 46 -14.62 -18.28 -20.97
CA ASP A 46 -13.31 -17.78 -21.39
C ASP A 46 -13.39 -16.34 -21.93
N ASP A 47 -14.39 -16.01 -22.76
CA ASP A 47 -14.65 -14.62 -23.20
C ASP A 47 -14.92 -13.69 -22.01
N ILE A 48 -15.65 -14.14 -20.99
CA ILE A 48 -15.92 -13.37 -19.78
C ILE A 48 -14.63 -13.14 -18.97
N LYS A 49 -13.72 -14.12 -18.91
CA LYS A 49 -12.41 -13.94 -18.26
C LYS A 49 -11.56 -12.93 -19.01
N ASP A 50 -11.50 -13.03 -20.34
CA ASP A 50 -10.74 -12.09 -21.18
C ASP A 50 -11.29 -10.66 -21.02
N ILE A 51 -12.62 -10.50 -21.00
CA ILE A 51 -13.27 -9.21 -20.73
C ILE A 51 -12.98 -8.71 -19.30
N ALA A 52 -12.95 -9.60 -18.30
CA ALA A 52 -12.64 -9.22 -16.92
C ALA A 52 -11.19 -8.75 -16.78
N ASP A 53 -10.25 -9.39 -17.47
CA ASP A 53 -8.85 -8.98 -17.54
C ASP A 53 -8.70 -7.63 -18.28
N GLU A 54 -9.49 -7.37 -19.34
CA GLU A 54 -9.52 -6.05 -20.02
C GLU A 54 -10.01 -4.90 -19.11
N PHE A 55 -10.80 -5.19 -18.07
CA PHE A 55 -11.25 -4.18 -17.10
C PHE A 55 -10.29 -3.96 -15.93
N ASP A 56 -9.33 -4.86 -15.70
CA ASP A 56 -8.27 -4.70 -14.69
C ASP A 56 -7.02 -3.97 -15.26
N ASP A 57 -7.00 -3.66 -16.56
CA ASP A 57 -5.94 -2.94 -17.27
C ASP A 57 -6.17 -1.41 -17.39
N ASP A 58 -6.81 -0.79 -16.38
CA ASP A 58 -6.81 0.67 -16.28
C ASP A 58 -5.41 1.17 -15.87
N ASP A 59 -4.63 1.53 -16.90
CA ASP A 59 -3.82 2.75 -16.98
C ASP A 59 -2.29 2.61 -16.94
N ASP A 60 -1.72 2.11 -18.05
CA ASP A 60 -0.31 2.29 -18.40
C ASP A 60 -0.07 3.09 -19.70
N ASN A 61 -1.09 3.73 -20.31
CA ASN A 61 -0.91 4.62 -21.47
C ASN A 61 -2.07 5.62 -21.72
N ASP A 62 -2.44 6.47 -20.76
CA ASP A 62 -3.15 7.73 -21.10
C ASP A 62 -2.24 8.94 -20.88
N ASP A 63 -1.62 9.41 -21.97
CA ASP A 63 -0.86 10.65 -22.01
C ASP A 63 -1.76 11.91 -22.05
N ASN A 64 -3.09 11.77 -21.96
CA ASN A 64 -4.01 12.88 -22.13
C ASN A 64 -4.83 13.17 -20.86
N GLY A 65 -4.41 14.23 -20.16
CA GLY A 65 -5.06 14.75 -18.96
C GLY A 65 -6.57 14.97 -19.05
N GLY A 66 -7.33 14.00 -18.60
CA GLY A 66 -8.69 14.17 -18.10
C GLY A 66 -8.66 14.39 -16.59
N SER A 67 -9.17 15.55 -16.14
CA SER A 67 -9.56 15.81 -14.75
C SER A 67 -10.77 14.93 -14.41
N ASP A 68 -10.58 13.63 -14.22
CA ASP A 68 -11.60 12.79 -13.58
C ASP A 68 -11.27 12.66 -12.09
N ASN A 69 -12.04 13.39 -11.29
CA ASN A 69 -11.93 13.43 -9.85
C ASN A 69 -12.52 12.16 -9.18
N ASN A 70 -12.90 11.14 -9.97
CA ASN A 70 -13.42 9.85 -9.53
C ASN A 70 -12.51 8.67 -9.88
N LYS A 71 -11.25 8.90 -10.32
CA LYS A 71 -10.30 7.80 -10.51
C LYS A 71 -10.14 7.06 -9.18
N LYS A 72 -10.59 5.80 -9.14
CA LYS A 72 -10.44 4.97 -7.94
C LYS A 72 -8.95 4.95 -7.55
N PRO A 73 -8.61 4.95 -6.26
CA PRO A 73 -7.22 4.82 -5.84
C PRO A 73 -6.59 3.61 -6.54
N LYS A 74 -5.39 3.75 -7.12
CA LYS A 74 -4.66 2.59 -7.63
C LYS A 74 -4.38 1.69 -6.42
N GLN A 75 -4.79 0.43 -6.46
CA GLN A 75 -4.77 -0.44 -5.29
C GLN A 75 -4.09 -1.76 -5.60
N GLY A 76 -3.29 -2.22 -4.64
CA GLY A 76 -2.73 -3.56 -4.59
C GLY A 76 -3.75 -4.63 -4.22
N ASP A 77 -3.24 -5.81 -3.91
CA ASP A 77 -3.99 -6.98 -3.46
C ASP A 77 -3.39 -7.56 -2.18
N ASN A 78 -3.52 -8.87 -1.95
CA ASN A 78 -3.00 -9.51 -0.74
C ASN A 78 -1.58 -10.07 -0.92
N ARG A 79 -0.89 -9.71 -2.01
CA ARG A 79 0.44 -10.18 -2.39
C ARG A 79 1.35 -8.97 -2.51
N ASN A 80 2.65 -9.22 -2.51
CA ASN A 80 3.65 -8.20 -2.82
C ASN A 80 3.42 -7.62 -4.23
N ASN A 81 3.15 -6.33 -4.31
CA ASN A 81 2.86 -5.61 -5.54
C ASN A 81 4.01 -4.64 -5.90
N ASN A 82 4.03 -4.23 -7.17
CA ASN A 82 4.89 -3.17 -7.67
C ASN A 82 4.00 -2.14 -8.37
N LEU A 83 3.55 -1.16 -7.61
CA LEU A 83 2.57 -0.17 -8.01
C LEU A 83 3.27 1.11 -8.44
N LYS A 84 2.77 1.74 -9.51
CA LYS A 84 3.34 2.97 -10.05
C LYS A 84 2.25 3.99 -10.37
N GLY A 85 2.46 5.21 -9.91
CA GLY A 85 1.69 6.40 -10.26
C GLY A 85 2.02 6.89 -11.67
N THR A 86 1.51 8.06 -11.96
CA THR A 86 1.55 8.75 -13.25
C THR A 86 2.57 9.88 -13.19
N ASN A 87 2.28 11.08 -13.70
CA ASN A 87 3.09 12.28 -13.40
C ASN A 87 2.18 13.39 -12.84
N ARG A 88 1.07 12.97 -12.23
CA ARG A 88 0.02 13.78 -11.61
C ARG A 88 -0.14 13.25 -10.20
N ASP A 89 -0.80 14.04 -9.37
CA ASP A 89 -1.22 13.65 -8.03
C ASP A 89 -2.00 12.34 -8.07
N ASP A 90 -1.42 11.30 -7.50
CA ASP A 90 -1.99 9.96 -7.41
C ASP A 90 -2.34 9.58 -5.97
N SER A 91 -3.24 8.61 -5.82
CA SER A 91 -3.50 7.97 -4.53
C SER A 91 -3.38 6.47 -4.70
N ILE A 92 -2.40 5.88 -4.01
CA ILE A 92 -2.00 4.48 -4.21
C ILE A 92 -1.93 3.75 -2.87
N SER A 93 -2.55 2.57 -2.77
CA SER A 93 -2.56 1.74 -1.55
C SER A 93 -2.07 0.32 -1.85
N GLY A 94 -1.13 -0.19 -1.05
CA GLY A 94 -0.53 -1.53 -1.16
C GLY A 94 -1.44 -2.65 -0.65
N LYS A 95 -2.23 -2.38 0.39
CA LYS A 95 -3.08 -3.33 1.13
C LYS A 95 -2.29 -4.34 1.97
N LEU A 96 -2.11 -5.58 1.52
CA LEU A 96 -1.35 -6.58 2.29
C LEU A 96 -0.20 -7.07 1.44
N GLY A 97 0.94 -7.30 2.09
CA GLY A 97 2.13 -7.81 1.42
C GLY A 97 3.27 -6.85 1.60
N ASN A 98 4.44 -7.20 1.09
CA ASN A 98 5.58 -6.31 1.12
C ASN A 98 5.68 -5.62 -0.23
N ASP A 99 5.12 -4.42 -0.33
CA ASP A 99 4.87 -3.73 -1.57
C ASP A 99 6.00 -2.78 -1.94
N ARG A 100 6.04 -2.45 -3.23
CA ARG A 100 6.82 -1.35 -3.77
C ARG A 100 5.86 -0.39 -4.44
N ILE A 101 5.87 0.87 -4.00
CA ILE A 101 4.97 1.92 -4.51
C ILE A 101 5.81 3.11 -4.95
N GLU A 102 5.66 3.54 -6.20
CA GLU A 102 6.35 4.72 -6.77
C GLU A 102 5.30 5.75 -7.20
N GLY A 103 5.30 6.96 -6.61
CA GLY A 103 4.40 8.07 -6.97
C GLY A 103 4.77 8.75 -8.29
N ARG A 104 6.09 8.97 -8.49
CA ARG A 104 6.77 9.60 -9.64
C ARG A 104 6.76 11.12 -9.64
N LYS A 105 5.69 11.77 -10.06
CA LYS A 105 5.62 13.23 -10.05
C LYS A 105 4.22 13.62 -9.70
N GLY A 106 4.07 14.78 -9.09
CA GLY A 106 2.77 15.23 -8.60
C GLY A 106 2.83 15.26 -7.09
N ASP A 107 1.79 15.76 -6.46
CA ASP A 107 1.65 15.71 -5.00
C ASP A 107 0.89 14.42 -4.65
N ASP A 108 1.60 13.34 -4.35
CA ASP A 108 1.07 11.99 -4.25
C ASP A 108 0.65 11.59 -2.83
N ARG A 109 -0.27 10.63 -2.72
CA ARG A 109 -0.61 9.95 -1.45
C ARG A 109 -0.38 8.46 -1.55
N LEU A 110 0.63 7.97 -0.83
CA LEU A 110 1.06 6.58 -0.88
C LEU A 110 0.82 5.90 0.47
N PHE A 111 0.15 4.74 0.45
CA PHE A 111 -0.15 3.93 1.64
C PHE A 111 0.43 2.53 1.47
N GLY A 112 1.36 2.11 2.34
CA GLY A 112 1.88 0.74 2.38
C GLY A 112 0.86 -0.25 2.98
N ASP A 113 0.15 0.20 4.01
CA ASP A 113 -0.88 -0.54 4.76
C ASP A 113 -0.33 -1.66 5.64
N GLN A 114 -0.17 -2.89 5.16
CA GLN A 114 0.29 -4.03 5.97
C GLN A 114 1.42 -4.77 5.28
N GLY A 115 2.55 -4.88 5.97
CA GLY A 115 3.73 -5.58 5.52
C GLY A 115 4.94 -4.66 5.61
N ASN A 116 6.06 -5.10 5.04
CA ASN A 116 7.29 -4.32 5.02
C ASN A 116 7.43 -3.66 3.65
N ASP A 117 6.97 -2.44 3.54
CA ASP A 117 6.74 -1.75 2.29
C ASP A 117 7.89 -0.81 1.91
N ARG A 118 7.94 -0.46 0.62
CA ARG A 118 8.86 0.54 0.10
C ARG A 118 8.10 1.58 -0.70
N LEU A 119 8.03 2.80 -0.17
CA LEU A 119 7.32 3.92 -0.77
C LEU A 119 8.31 4.96 -1.28
N PHE A 120 8.09 5.45 -2.49
CA PHE A 120 8.90 6.49 -3.14
C PHE A 120 7.96 7.59 -3.66
N GLY A 121 8.02 8.78 -3.08
CA GLY A 121 7.26 9.96 -3.52
C GLY A 121 7.79 10.50 -4.85
N ASP A 122 9.12 10.56 -5.00
CA ASP A 122 9.84 11.15 -6.13
C ASP A 122 9.66 12.71 -6.11
N PRO A 123 9.66 13.48 -7.22
CA PRO A 123 9.37 14.92 -7.11
C PRO A 123 7.89 15.28 -6.90
N GLY A 124 7.58 15.94 -5.79
CA GLY A 124 6.22 16.21 -5.34
C GLY A 124 6.20 16.80 -3.94
N ASN A 125 5.06 17.28 -3.45
CA ASN A 125 4.83 17.34 -2.01
C ASN A 125 3.98 16.12 -1.65
N ASP A 126 4.63 15.08 -1.17
CA ASP A 126 4.03 13.75 -1.08
C ASP A 126 3.65 13.37 0.36
N ASP A 127 2.50 12.73 0.53
CA ASP A 127 2.06 12.11 1.79
C ASP A 127 2.38 10.60 1.74
N LEU A 128 3.37 10.13 2.50
CA LEU A 128 3.76 8.72 2.58
C LEU A 128 3.42 8.12 3.95
N LEU A 129 2.60 7.08 3.96
CA LEU A 129 2.21 6.33 5.15
C LEU A 129 2.66 4.87 5.02
N GLY A 130 3.59 4.43 5.87
CA GLY A 130 4.11 3.05 5.91
C GLY A 130 3.03 2.06 6.31
N GLY A 131 2.52 2.20 7.53
CA GLY A 131 1.41 1.38 8.01
C GLY A 131 1.84 0.43 9.12
N ALA A 132 1.75 -0.87 8.88
CA ALA A 132 2.20 -1.85 9.84
C ALA A 132 3.26 -2.77 9.24
N GLY A 133 4.42 -2.79 9.87
CA GLY A 133 5.59 -3.55 9.45
C GLY A 133 6.80 -2.62 9.43
N ASN A 134 7.94 -3.13 8.98
CA ASN A 134 9.17 -2.34 8.95
C ASN A 134 9.33 -1.74 7.55
N ASP A 135 8.98 -0.47 7.43
CA ASP A 135 8.80 0.20 6.15
C ASP A 135 10.01 1.06 5.78
N SER A 136 10.15 1.33 4.47
CA SER A 136 11.13 2.26 3.92
C SER A 136 10.42 3.32 3.10
N LEU A 137 10.43 4.55 3.59
CA LEU A 137 9.78 5.70 2.96
C LEU A 137 10.84 6.67 2.46
N VAL A 138 10.73 7.08 1.21
CA VAL A 138 11.58 8.11 0.59
C VAL A 138 10.67 9.17 -0.03
N GLY A 139 10.68 10.39 0.52
CA GLY A 139 9.91 11.53 0.01
C GLY A 139 10.42 11.94 -1.36
N GLY A 140 11.60 12.54 -1.40
CA GLY A 140 12.31 12.82 -2.63
C GLY A 140 12.58 14.31 -2.79
N LYS A 141 11.83 15.00 -3.64
CA LYS A 141 11.97 16.46 -3.81
C LYS A 141 10.63 17.15 -3.60
N GLY A 142 10.61 18.10 -2.68
CA GLY A 142 9.47 18.92 -2.33
C GLY A 142 9.23 18.79 -0.83
N ASN A 143 8.10 19.27 -0.33
CA ASN A 143 7.85 19.25 1.11
C ASN A 143 6.98 18.04 1.43
N ASP A 144 7.60 16.99 1.95
CA ASP A 144 6.95 15.69 2.08
C ASP A 144 6.50 15.44 3.53
N GLU A 145 5.42 14.68 3.70
CA GLU A 145 4.95 14.18 5.00
C GLU A 145 5.16 12.65 5.05
N LEU A 146 6.11 12.20 5.87
CA LEU A 146 6.44 10.78 6.03
C LEU A 146 6.02 10.28 7.41
N LEU A 147 5.18 9.25 7.44
CA LEU A 147 4.71 8.56 8.65
C LEU A 147 5.04 7.07 8.56
N GLY A 148 5.97 6.57 9.39
CA GLY A 148 6.29 5.14 9.46
C GLY A 148 5.13 4.31 10.05
N GLU A 149 4.52 4.85 11.10
CA GLU A 149 3.40 4.26 11.85
C GLU A 149 3.78 3.11 12.81
N ASN A 150 3.68 1.83 12.45
CA ASN A 150 4.03 0.74 13.37
C ASN A 150 5.12 -0.14 12.79
N GLY A 151 6.23 -0.26 13.50
CA GLY A 151 7.35 -1.11 13.15
C GLY A 151 8.63 -0.32 13.27
N ASN A 152 9.74 -0.92 12.85
CA ASN A 152 11.03 -0.24 12.85
C ASN A 152 11.26 0.30 11.45
N ASP A 153 10.99 1.58 11.27
CA ASP A 153 10.89 2.20 9.96
C ASP A 153 12.15 2.98 9.59
N THR A 154 12.36 3.17 8.29
CA THR A 154 13.40 4.06 7.75
C THR A 154 12.75 5.12 6.88
N LEU A 155 12.89 6.39 7.27
CA LEU A 155 12.31 7.55 6.60
C LEU A 155 13.43 8.45 6.08
N ASP A 156 13.35 8.83 4.81
CA ASP A 156 14.26 9.78 4.14
C ASP A 156 13.43 10.87 3.45
N GLY A 157 13.44 12.10 3.98
CA GLY A 157 12.69 13.23 3.44
C GLY A 157 13.24 13.68 2.08
N GLY A 158 14.56 13.77 1.98
CA GLY A 158 15.26 14.10 0.75
C GLY A 158 15.55 15.59 0.66
N ALA A 159 14.83 16.32 -0.19
CA ALA A 159 15.08 17.75 -0.40
C ALA A 159 13.79 18.55 -0.33
N GLY A 160 13.70 19.44 0.65
CA GLY A 160 12.58 20.32 0.88
C GLY A 160 12.41 20.57 2.37
N THR A 161 11.22 20.94 2.79
CA THR A 161 10.88 21.11 4.21
C THR A 161 9.97 19.96 4.59
N ASP A 162 10.57 18.92 5.17
CA ASP A 162 9.89 17.65 5.35
C ASP A 162 9.40 17.48 6.79
N PHE A 163 8.31 16.73 6.94
CA PHE A 163 7.81 16.29 8.24
C PHE A 163 7.98 14.78 8.37
N LEU A 164 8.84 14.35 9.29
CA LEU A 164 9.15 12.94 9.53
C LEU A 164 8.63 12.51 10.90
N ARG A 165 7.79 11.47 10.90
CA ARG A 165 7.33 10.81 12.11
C ARG A 165 7.55 9.30 12.03
N GLY A 166 8.39 8.77 12.92
CA GLY A 166 8.65 7.33 13.03
C GLY A 166 7.39 6.56 13.41
N GLY A 167 6.90 6.71 14.64
CA GLY A 167 5.62 6.15 15.06
C GLY A 167 5.75 5.25 16.27
N ASN A 168 5.64 3.94 16.13
CA ASN A 168 5.90 2.96 17.18
C ASN A 168 6.99 2.02 16.69
N GLY A 169 8.08 1.90 17.43
CA GLY A 169 9.20 1.03 17.09
C GLY A 169 10.50 1.80 17.19
N ASP A 170 11.59 1.19 16.79
CA ASP A 170 12.90 1.85 16.80
C ASP A 170 13.18 2.36 15.37
N ASP A 171 12.96 3.66 15.16
CA ASP A 171 12.94 4.26 13.82
C ASP A 171 14.24 4.98 13.45
N VAL A 172 14.53 5.07 12.15
CA VAL A 172 15.63 5.86 11.60
C VAL A 172 15.08 6.92 10.66
N MET A 173 15.36 8.19 10.94
CA MET A 173 14.87 9.32 10.15
C MET A 173 16.04 10.17 9.62
N ILE A 174 15.99 10.51 8.34
CA ILE A 174 16.94 11.39 7.65
C ILE A 174 16.12 12.51 7.01
N GLY A 175 16.32 13.76 7.42
CA GLY A 175 15.60 14.90 6.84
C GLY A 175 16.13 15.20 5.45
N GLY A 176 17.42 15.51 5.39
CA GLY A 176 18.11 15.77 4.14
C GLY A 176 18.37 17.26 4.00
N ALA A 177 18.01 17.86 2.86
CA ALA A 177 18.27 19.26 2.59
C ALA A 177 17.01 20.11 2.80
N GLY A 178 17.07 21.07 3.70
CA GLY A 178 16.02 22.05 3.98
C GLY A 178 15.59 22.02 5.44
N ASP A 179 14.55 22.75 5.80
CA ASP A 179 14.21 22.97 7.22
C ASP A 179 13.24 21.90 7.73
N ASP A 180 13.76 20.80 8.29
CA ASP A 180 12.95 19.61 8.55
C ASP A 180 12.38 19.54 9.97
N VAL A 181 11.32 18.75 10.15
CA VAL A 181 10.66 18.54 11.45
C VAL A 181 10.58 17.06 11.77
N PHE A 182 11.13 16.68 12.92
CA PHE A 182 11.20 15.29 13.37
C PHE A 182 10.33 15.04 14.60
N ALA A 183 9.64 13.91 14.61
CA ALA A 183 8.97 13.35 15.78
C ALA A 183 9.16 11.82 15.83
N GLY A 184 10.06 11.34 16.68
CA GLY A 184 10.36 9.89 16.77
C GLY A 184 9.13 9.01 16.97
N GLY A 185 8.24 9.40 17.88
CA GLY A 185 7.16 8.49 18.30
C GLY A 185 7.66 7.62 19.43
N LYS A 186 7.08 6.44 19.69
CA LYS A 186 7.48 5.53 20.76
C LYS A 186 8.66 4.67 20.33
N GLY A 187 9.71 4.64 21.14
CA GLY A 187 10.78 3.66 21.00
C GLY A 187 12.14 4.29 21.24
N ILE A 188 13.17 3.74 20.60
CA ILE A 188 14.49 4.35 20.50
C ILE A 188 14.72 4.77 19.05
N ASP A 189 14.53 6.05 18.79
CA ASP A 189 14.58 6.61 17.45
C ASP A 189 15.89 7.36 17.23
N ILE A 190 16.40 7.30 16.00
CA ILE A 190 17.61 7.98 15.57
C ILE A 190 17.24 8.95 14.46
N CYS A 191 17.66 10.21 14.57
CA CYS A 191 17.49 11.18 13.51
C CYS A 191 18.78 11.90 13.12
N ASN A 192 18.87 12.19 11.82
CA ASN A 192 19.86 13.06 11.21
C ASN A 192 19.10 14.18 10.47
N GLY A 193 19.30 15.42 10.89
CA GLY A 193 18.67 16.59 10.29
C GLY A 193 19.18 16.87 8.89
N GLY A 194 20.50 16.93 8.74
CA GLY A 194 21.16 17.35 7.52
C GLY A 194 21.34 18.88 7.46
N PRO A 195 21.56 19.45 6.26
CA PRO A 195 21.65 20.90 6.11
C PRO A 195 20.29 21.57 6.19
N GLY A 196 20.13 22.51 7.11
CA GLY A 196 18.89 23.29 7.24
C GLY A 196 18.70 23.75 8.67
N ARG A 197 17.53 24.30 8.99
CA ARG A 197 17.13 24.65 10.37
C ARG A 197 16.14 23.64 10.90
N ASP A 198 16.66 22.57 11.49
CA ASP A 198 15.85 21.42 11.82
C ASP A 198 15.19 21.55 13.20
N ALA A 199 14.03 20.90 13.33
CA ALA A 199 13.20 20.93 14.51
C ALA A 199 13.01 19.52 15.08
N PHE A 200 13.70 19.22 16.18
CA PHE A 200 13.57 17.92 16.84
C PHE A 200 12.54 17.99 17.96
N THR A 201 11.43 17.25 17.82
CA THR A 201 10.31 17.32 18.75
C THR A 201 10.54 16.42 19.96
N LEU A 202 10.41 16.99 21.15
CA LEU A 202 10.19 16.25 22.39
C LEU A 202 8.67 16.18 22.61
N ALA A 203 8.08 15.00 22.44
CA ALA A 203 6.66 14.73 22.63
C ALA A 203 6.42 13.91 23.90
N LYS A 204 5.19 14.00 24.43
CA LYS A 204 4.78 13.21 25.59
C LYS A 204 4.55 11.75 25.18
N GLY A 205 5.24 10.81 25.82
CA GLY A 205 5.11 9.39 25.57
C GLY A 205 5.85 8.91 24.33
N GLN A 206 6.92 9.61 23.92
CA GLN A 206 7.77 9.22 22.81
C GLN A 206 8.87 8.22 23.22
N GLY A 207 9.25 8.15 24.50
CA GLY A 207 10.46 7.38 24.83
C GLY A 207 11.72 8.17 24.44
N TYR A 208 12.57 7.64 23.55
CA TYR A 208 13.95 8.11 23.36
C TYR A 208 14.21 8.56 21.91
N LEU A 209 14.56 9.84 21.73
CA LEU A 209 15.02 10.37 20.42
C LEU A 209 16.50 10.73 20.49
N ILE A 210 17.31 10.23 19.57
CA ILE A 210 18.75 10.48 19.45
C ILE A 210 19.02 11.35 18.21
N VAL A 211 19.49 12.57 18.42
CA VAL A 211 19.85 13.51 17.36
C VAL A 211 21.37 13.47 17.13
N GLN A 212 21.79 12.99 15.95
CA GLN A 212 23.21 12.72 15.67
C GLN A 212 23.99 13.94 15.17
N ASP A 213 23.35 14.92 14.54
CA ASP A 213 24.05 15.97 13.79
C ASP A 213 23.60 17.39 14.15
N TYR A 214 23.00 17.57 15.33
CA TYR A 214 22.50 18.86 15.82
C TYR A 214 23.51 20.01 15.67
N GLN A 215 23.07 21.10 15.05
CA GLN A 215 23.84 22.29 14.74
C GLN A 215 23.43 23.45 15.65
N ASP A 216 24.32 23.83 16.57
CA ASP A 216 24.06 24.92 17.52
C ASP A 216 23.79 26.26 16.83
N GLY A 217 22.75 26.96 17.28
CA GLY A 217 22.29 28.22 16.71
C GLY A 217 21.56 28.12 15.36
N ILE A 218 21.46 26.93 14.78
CA ILE A 218 20.74 26.65 13.55
C ILE A 218 19.50 25.82 13.86
N ASP A 219 19.68 24.68 14.53
CA ASP A 219 18.62 23.76 14.89
C ASP A 219 17.93 24.14 16.19
N LYS A 220 16.75 23.54 16.41
CA LYS A 220 15.97 23.74 17.62
C LYS A 220 15.37 22.43 18.14
N VAL A 221 15.21 22.39 19.46
CA VAL A 221 14.35 21.41 20.13
C VAL A 221 12.96 22.00 20.30
N SER A 222 11.96 21.35 19.73
CA SER A 222 10.55 21.71 19.87
C SER A 222 9.94 21.02 21.09
N LEU A 223 9.38 21.81 22.02
CA LEU A 223 8.77 21.31 23.26
C LEU A 223 7.26 21.11 23.10
N PRO A 224 6.63 20.21 23.90
CA PRO A 224 5.19 20.07 23.89
C PRO A 224 4.52 21.39 24.27
N LYS A 225 3.35 21.66 23.67
CA LYS A 225 2.61 22.90 23.91
C LYS A 225 2.41 23.16 25.41
N GLY A 226 2.84 24.32 25.86
CA GLY A 226 2.69 24.77 27.25
C GLY A 226 3.79 24.28 28.20
N VAL A 227 4.73 23.45 27.74
CA VAL A 227 5.93 23.10 28.50
C VAL A 227 6.88 24.28 28.55
N LYS A 228 7.38 24.58 29.75
CA LYS A 228 8.35 25.64 30.00
C LYS A 228 9.71 25.03 30.35
N PHE A 229 10.78 25.79 30.13
CA PHE A 229 12.15 25.36 30.43
C PHE A 229 12.36 24.89 31.88
N ASN A 230 11.67 25.49 32.86
CA ASN A 230 11.79 25.10 34.26
C ASN A 230 11.11 23.75 34.60
N GLN A 231 10.48 23.10 33.62
CA GLN A 231 9.90 21.76 33.74
C GLN A 231 10.77 20.70 33.06
N LEU A 232 11.88 21.09 32.44
CA LEU A 232 12.82 20.20 31.78
C LEU A 232 13.97 19.88 32.72
N ASP A 233 14.40 18.63 32.68
CA ASP A 233 15.66 18.20 33.25
C ASP A 233 16.69 18.15 32.11
N ILE A 234 17.64 19.10 32.13
CA ILE A 234 18.70 19.23 31.12
C ILE A 234 20.05 18.88 31.76
N VAL A 235 20.69 17.82 31.27
CA VAL A 235 21.96 17.31 31.80
C VAL A 235 22.97 17.20 30.67
N ARG A 236 24.19 17.67 30.92
CA ARG A 236 25.32 17.42 30.02
C ARG A 236 26.04 16.14 30.46
N GLN A 237 26.26 15.21 29.53
CA GLN A 237 27.05 13.99 29.75
C GLN A 237 28.15 13.93 28.69
N GLY A 238 29.39 14.26 29.08
CA GLY A 238 30.48 14.39 28.12
C GLY A 238 30.20 15.50 27.08
N THR A 239 30.18 15.12 25.80
CA THR A 239 29.82 16.01 24.69
C THR A 239 28.31 16.17 24.52
N ASP A 240 27.54 15.26 25.09
CA ASP A 240 26.13 15.10 24.76
C ASP A 240 25.25 15.90 25.73
N ILE A 241 24.07 16.30 25.25
CA ILE A 241 23.06 17.01 26.03
C ILE A 241 21.81 16.15 26.08
N LEU A 242 21.38 15.83 27.29
CA LEU A 242 20.16 15.10 27.57
C LEU A 242 19.09 16.09 28.01
N VAL A 243 17.99 16.15 27.26
CA VAL A 243 16.81 16.95 27.57
C VAL A 243 15.66 16.00 27.86
N SER A 244 15.18 15.99 29.11
CA SER A 244 14.10 15.09 29.51
C SER A 244 12.90 15.81 30.09
N PHE A 245 11.72 15.20 29.88
CA PHE A 245 10.44 15.69 30.38
C PHE A 245 9.54 14.51 30.72
N LYS A 246 9.19 14.35 32.00
CA LYS A 246 8.23 13.32 32.46
C LYS A 246 8.54 11.87 32.03
N GLY A 247 9.81 11.53 31.83
CA GLY A 247 10.26 10.20 31.42
C GLY A 247 10.60 10.08 29.93
N ASP A 248 10.18 11.03 29.10
CA ASP A 248 10.63 11.13 27.72
C ASP A 248 12.01 11.79 27.66
N LEU A 249 12.86 11.33 26.74
CA LEU A 249 14.22 11.80 26.56
C LEU A 249 14.49 12.17 25.11
N LEU A 250 15.12 13.31 24.91
CA LEU A 250 15.78 13.70 23.68
C LEU A 250 17.26 13.88 24.00
N ALA A 251 18.11 13.17 23.29
CA ALA A 251 19.54 13.19 23.45
C ALA A 251 20.20 13.81 22.21
N ILE A 252 21.08 14.79 22.43
CA ILE A 252 21.80 15.50 21.39
C ILE A 252 23.28 15.12 21.49
N GLY A 253 23.83 14.49 20.44
CA GLY A 253 25.24 14.11 20.37
C GLY A 253 25.48 12.70 19.79
N GLN A 254 26.73 12.42 19.43
CA GLN A 254 27.13 11.22 18.68
C GLN A 254 27.73 10.08 19.54
N ASN A 255 27.84 10.26 20.86
CA ASN A 255 28.58 9.32 21.74
C ASN A 255 27.70 8.65 22.82
N LEU A 256 26.40 8.50 22.54
CA LEU A 256 25.39 7.98 23.46
C LEU A 256 25.40 6.45 23.58
#